data_AF-A0A395JIG9-F1
#
_entry.id   AF-A0A395JIG9-F1
#
_cell.length_a   1.000
_cell.length_b   1.000
_cell.length_c   1.000
_cell.angle_alpha   90.00
_cell.angle_beta   90.00
_cell.angle_gamma   90.00
#
_symmetry.space_group_name_H-M   'P 1'
#
loop_
_entity.id
_entity.type
_entity.pdbx_description
1 polymer ?
#
loop_
_entity_poly.entity_id
_entity_poly.type
_entity_poly.pdbx_seq_one_letter_code
_entity_poly.pdbx_strand_id
1 'polypeptide(L)'
;MKTVSSNVPWPCECLVQALCVNWLLNRQALPWVTYLGASLEAGAQPNMKAHAWVCVGPHTIIGDRRDQFPIVGTFTSSDLSEFE
;
A
#
# COMPACT_ATOMS: atom_id res chain seq x y z
N MET A 1 9.31 -8.55 -22.19
CA MET A 1 8.68 -7.22 -21.99
C MET A 1 9.35 -6.60 -20.76
N LYS A 2 10.03 -5.45 -20.87
CA LYS A 2 10.62 -4.77 -19.70
C LYS A 2 9.52 -4.02 -18.96
N THR A 3 9.42 -4.20 -17.65
CA THR A 3 8.47 -3.46 -16.82
C THR A 3 8.95 -2.02 -16.63
N VAL A 4 8.03 -1.06 -16.50
CA VAL A 4 8.40 0.36 -16.28
C VAL A 4 9.23 0.52 -15.01
N SER A 5 9.02 -0.33 -14.00
CA SER A 5 9.78 -0.37 -12.75
C SER A 5 11.29 -0.61 -12.94
N SER A 6 11.72 -1.27 -14.02
CA SER A 6 13.16 -1.52 -14.23
C SER A 6 13.92 -0.30 -14.73
N ASN A 7 13.23 0.81 -15.04
CA ASN A 7 13.85 2.03 -15.57
C ASN A 7 14.16 3.06 -14.49
N VAL A 8 13.72 2.85 -13.23
CA VAL A 8 14.01 3.76 -12.12
C VAL A 8 15.18 3.25 -11.28
N PRO A 9 16.03 4.13 -10.72
CA PRO A 9 17.23 3.74 -9.98
C PRO A 9 16.98 3.27 -8.53
N TRP A 10 15.72 3.08 -8.13
CA TRP A 10 15.33 2.61 -6.80
C TRP A 10 14.38 1.41 -6.90
N PRO A 11 14.29 0.56 -5.86
CA PRO A 11 13.40 -0.60 -5.90
C PRO A 11 11.93 -0.18 -5.85
N CYS A 12 11.11 -0.71 -6.76
CA CYS A 12 9.66 -0.49 -6.80
C CYS A 12 8.91 -1.53 -5.95
N GLU A 13 9.15 -1.51 -4.65
CA GLU A 13 8.48 -2.40 -3.68
C GLU A 13 7.02 -1.99 -3.40
N CYS A 14 6.35 -2.73 -2.52
CA CYS A 14 4.93 -2.58 -2.19
C CYS A 14 4.49 -1.13 -1.90
N LEU A 15 5.28 -0.37 -1.13
CA LEU A 15 4.95 1.02 -0.80
C LEU A 15 4.99 1.95 -2.03
N VAL A 16 6.01 1.82 -2.89
CA VAL A 16 6.14 2.63 -4.11
C VAL A 16 4.97 2.34 -5.06
N GLN A 17 4.58 1.07 -5.16
CA GLN A 17 3.43 0.65 -5.94
C GLN A 17 2.11 1.21 -5.38
N ALA A 18 1.90 1.14 -4.06
CA ALA A 18 0.73 1.71 -3.39
C ALA A 18 0.61 3.23 -3.64
N LEU A 19 1.71 3.97 -3.49
CA LEU A 19 1.73 5.42 -3.76
C LEU A 19 1.43 5.75 -5.23
N CYS A 20 1.95 4.94 -6.17
CA CYS A 20 1.63 5.09 -7.59
C CYS A 20 0.13 4.90 -7.85
N VAL A 21 -0.49 3.88 -7.23
CA VAL A 21 -1.94 3.64 -7.32
C VAL A 21 -2.73 4.79 -6.71
N ASN A 22 -2.36 5.31 -5.53
CA ASN A 22 -3.02 6.46 -4.92
C ASN A 22 -2.98 7.69 -5.84
N TRP A 23 -1.83 7.96 -6.47
CA TRP A 23 -1.71 9.05 -7.42
C TRP A 23 -2.63 8.88 -8.63
N LEU A 24 -2.73 7.66 -9.18
CA LEU A 24 -3.64 7.35 -10.29
C LEU A 24 -5.12 7.49 -9.88
N LEU A 25 -5.49 7.00 -8.70
CA LEU A 25 -6.87 7.07 -8.19
C LEU A 25 -7.29 8.51 -7.89
N ASN A 26 -6.39 9.32 -7.32
CA ASN A 26 -6.62 10.75 -7.11
C ASN A 26 -6.90 11.49 -8.43
N ARG A 27 -6.20 11.14 -9.51
CA ARG A 27 -6.45 11.73 -10.85
C ARG A 27 -7.83 11.39 -11.39
N GLN A 28 -8.46 10.33 -10.90
CA GLN A 28 -9.80 9.91 -11.26
C GLN A 28 -10.87 10.29 -10.23
N ALA A 29 -10.50 11.04 -9.18
CA ALA A 29 -11.38 11.36 -8.05
C ALA A 29 -12.05 10.11 -7.44
N LEU A 30 -11.31 8.99 -7.40
CA LEU A 30 -11.78 7.76 -6.78
C LEU A 30 -11.31 7.69 -5.33
N PRO A 31 -12.23 7.51 -4.35
CA PRO A 31 -11.86 7.40 -2.96
C PRO A 31 -11.07 6.11 -2.71
N TRP A 32 -9.99 6.20 -1.94
CA TRP A 32 -9.11 5.08 -1.65
C TRP A 32 -8.64 5.08 -0.20
N VAL A 33 -8.22 3.89 0.25
CA VAL A 33 -7.58 3.69 1.55
C VAL A 33 -6.30 2.89 1.35
N THR A 34 -5.18 3.41 1.85
CA THR A 34 -3.91 2.71 1.95
C THR A 34 -3.71 2.21 3.38
N TYR A 35 -3.37 0.94 3.50
CA TYR A 35 -3.00 0.35 4.78
C TYR A 35 -1.52 0.00 4.76
N LEU A 36 -0.86 0.29 5.87
CA LEU A 36 0.48 -0.17 6.18
C LEU A 36 0.37 -1.26 7.23
N GLY A 37 0.94 -2.41 6.94
CA GLY A 37 1.01 -3.52 7.86
C GLY A 37 2.46 -3.90 8.15
N ALA A 38 2.71 -4.40 9.36
CA ALA A 38 4.01 -4.91 9.73
C ALA A 38 3.86 -6.16 10.60
N SER A 39 4.72 -7.13 10.36
CA SER A 39 4.82 -8.35 11.15
C SER A 39 6.25 -8.51 11.65
N LEU A 40 6.37 -8.87 12.92
CA LEU A 40 7.64 -9.17 13.57
C LEU A 40 7.79 -10.69 13.63
N GLU A 41 8.82 -11.21 12.97
CA GLU A 41 9.17 -12.61 13.05
C GLU A 41 10.00 -12.84 14.31
N ALA A 42 9.46 -13.66 15.22
CA ALA A 42 10.16 -14.04 16.45
C ALA A 42 11.30 -15.03 16.13
N GLY A 43 12.48 -14.78 16.69
CA GLY A 43 13.67 -15.61 16.50
C GLY A 43 14.89 -15.03 17.22
N ALA A 44 16.04 -15.70 17.10
CA ALA A 44 17.30 -15.24 17.70
C ALA A 44 17.79 -13.89 17.11
N GLN A 45 17.30 -13.55 15.91
CA GLN A 45 17.47 -12.25 15.27
C GLN A 45 16.09 -11.80 14.77
N PRO A 46 15.38 -10.92 15.52
CA PRO A 46 14.04 -10.50 15.13
C PRO A 46 14.10 -9.77 13.79
N ASN A 47 13.27 -10.21 12.85
CA ASN A 47 13.16 -9.60 11.53
C ASN A 47 11.78 -8.94 11.38
N MET A 48 11.75 -7.74 10.82
CA MET A 48 10.51 -7.00 10.58
C MET A 48 10.18 -7.06 9.09
N LYS A 49 9.01 -7.59 8.76
CA LYS A 49 8.45 -7.54 7.41
C LYS A 49 7.35 -6.49 7.35
N ALA A 50 7.49 -5.54 6.43
CA ALA A 50 6.50 -4.51 6.17
C ALA A 50 5.79 -4.78 4.85
N HIS A 51 4.51 -4.41 4.80
CA HIS A 51 3.68 -4.52 3.61
C HIS A 51 2.76 -3.30 3.47
N ALA A 52 2.39 -2.99 2.24
CA ALA A 52 1.48 -1.89 1.92
C ALA A 52 0.48 -2.32 0.86
N TRP A 53 -0.79 -1.97 1.06
CA TRP A 53 -1.86 -2.29 0.13
C TRP A 53 -2.90 -1.17 0.03
N VAL A 54 -3.55 -1.07 -1.13
CA VAL A 54 -4.55 -0.04 -1.43
C VAL A 54 -5.89 -0.71 -1.72
N CYS A 55 -6.95 -0.18 -1.12
CA CYS A 55 -8.32 -0.60 -1.34
C CYS A 55 -9.18 0.54 -1.89
N VAL A 56 -10.16 0.18 -2.72
CA VAL A 56 -11.29 1.03 -3.12
C VAL A 56 -12.55 0.28 -2.76
N GLY A 57 -13.28 0.77 -1.76
CA GLY A 57 -14.40 0.03 -1.16
C GLY A 57 -13.96 -1.38 -0.71
N PRO A 58 -14.66 -2.46 -1.13
CA PRO A 58 -14.32 -3.83 -0.71
C PRO A 58 -13.16 -4.45 -1.50
N HIS A 59 -12.65 -3.77 -2.54
CA HIS A 59 -11.68 -4.34 -3.47
C HIS A 59 -10.25 -3.91 -3.13
N THR A 60 -9.36 -4.88 -2.96
CA THR A 60 -7.90 -4.63 -2.95
C THR A 60 -7.45 -4.39 -4.39
N ILE A 61 -6.86 -3.22 -4.65
CA ILE A 61 -6.36 -2.83 -5.98
C ILE A 61 -4.92 -3.31 -6.16
N ILE A 62 -4.09 -3.19 -5.13
CA ILE A 62 -2.69 -3.63 -5.13
C ILE A 62 -2.23 -4.02 -3.73
N GLY A 63 -1.20 -4.86 -3.63
CA GLY A 63 -0.64 -5.31 -2.35
C GLY A 63 -1.44 -6.46 -1.73
N ASP A 64 -1.47 -7.62 -2.38
CA ASP A 64 -2.16 -8.81 -1.83
C ASP A 64 -1.48 -9.35 -0.55
N ARG A 65 -2.10 -10.29 0.17
CA ARG A 65 -1.63 -10.88 1.45
C ARG A 65 -1.75 -9.97 2.69
N ARG A 66 -2.82 -9.17 2.74
CA ARG A 66 -3.12 -8.30 3.90
C ARG A 66 -3.37 -9.06 5.23
N ASP A 67 -3.72 -10.34 5.14
CA ASP A 67 -4.04 -11.22 6.27
C ASP A 67 -2.83 -11.54 7.17
N GLN A 68 -1.61 -11.40 6.65
CA GLN A 68 -0.37 -11.77 7.35
C GLN A 68 0.27 -10.58 8.08
N PHE A 69 -0.24 -9.37 7.90
CA PHE A 69 0.36 -8.14 8.39
C PHE A 69 -0.65 -7.32 9.21
N PRO A 70 -0.55 -7.35 10.55
CA PRO A 70 -1.30 -6.45 11.41
C PRO A 70 -1.15 -4.99 10.96
N ILE A 71 -2.27 -4.27 10.87
CA ILE A 71 -2.29 -2.88 10.43
C ILE A 71 -1.62 -2.01 11.49
N VAL A 72 -0.61 -1.25 11.08
CA VAL A 72 0.10 -0.27 11.91
C VAL A 72 -0.20 1.17 11.50
N GLY A 73 -0.78 1.38 10.31
CA GLY A 73 -1.19 2.70 9.84
C GLY A 73 -2.24 2.62 8.74
N THR A 74 -3.14 3.61 8.71
CA THR A 74 -4.20 3.74 7.70
C THR A 74 -4.20 5.18 7.18
N PHE A 75 -4.25 5.33 5.86
CA PHE A 75 -4.24 6.62 5.17
C PHE A 75 -5.37 6.64 4.14
N THR A 76 -6.09 7.74 4.04
CA THR A 76 -7.25 7.88 3.15
C THR A 76 -7.04 9.03 2.16
N SER A 77 -7.76 9.00 1.04
CA SER A 77 -7.86 10.15 0.13
C SER A 77 -8.54 11.35 0.80
N SER A 78 -8.11 12.57 0.49
CA SER A 78 -8.65 13.82 1.05
C SER A 78 -10.16 14.01 0.84
N ASP A 79 -10.75 13.44 -0.23
CA ASP A 79 -12.20 13.50 -0.46
C ASP A 79 -13.03 12.72 0.59
N LEU A 80 -12.41 11.92 1.47
CA LEU A 80 -13.11 11.22 2.54
C LEU A 80 -13.06 11.96 3.90
N SER A 81 -12.22 12.99 4.06
CA SER A 81 -12.15 13.76 5.32
C SER A 81 -13.23 14.85 5.45
N GLU A 82 -14.03 15.08 4.40
CA GLU A 82 -15.10 16.09 4.40
C GLU A 82 -16.50 15.50 4.71
N PHE A 83 -16.58 14.19 5.00
CA PHE A 83 -17.82 13.49 5.35
C PHE A 83 -17.93 13.14 6.85
N GLU A 84 -17.14 13.79 7.71
CA GLU A 84 -17.28 13.73 9.18
C GLU A 84 -18.18 14.84 9.73
#